data_AF-A0A4V6MBC5-F1
#
_entry.id   AF-A0A4V6MBC5-F1
#
_cell.length_a   1.000
_cell.length_b   1.000
_cell.length_c   1.000
_cell.angle_alpha   90.00
_cell.angle_beta   90.00
_cell.angle_gamma   90.00
#
_symmetry.space_group_name_H-M   'P 1'
#
loop_
_entity.id
_entity.type
_entity.pdbx_description
1 polymer ?
#
loop_
_entity_poly.entity_id
_entity_poly.type
_entity_poly.pdbx_seq_one_letter_code
_entity_poly.pdbx_strand_id
1 'polypeptide(L)'
;MSGSNSGDPPDDSGDNDREQRDRSAGASQSPPAAEEPSRNGPERDPASVSDSDADAVTIEDDGVLRWFLKTDDETVMMARDVLSSVAIVAAVGLLLFAVSGIWPPLVAVESGSMEPNMHTGDLIFVVDDDRFVGDNPAAGTGVVTLENGQESGYDKFSNPGDVIVYQPNGDASEVPVIHRAHFWVEEDEHWVDTKASEEIVGDATCAEVTTCPADHAGFVTKGDANDGYDQYGNGISDVVKPEWVTGKAMYRIPWLGNVRLTFDKLLGGMLAPTSPSSQPLQDPASATMTSTPTPNGPDASGSGLHGELAGVVGIASVGAGATVAIGRSRR
;
A
#
# COMPACT_ATOMS: atom_id res chain seq x y z
N MET A 1 25.58 -53.59 -2.89
CA MET A 1 26.33 -54.14 -4.06
C MET A 1 27.02 -52.99 -4.77
N SER A 2 28.11 -53.29 -5.50
CA SER A 2 29.08 -52.33 -6.04
C SER A 2 28.57 -51.53 -7.25
N GLY A 3 29.25 -50.42 -7.59
CA GLY A 3 29.12 -49.82 -8.93
C GLY A 3 29.55 -48.36 -9.07
N SER A 4 30.84 -48.05 -9.03
CA SER A 4 31.39 -46.78 -9.55
C SER A 4 31.66 -46.92 -11.05
N ASN A 5 31.56 -45.84 -11.84
CA ASN A 5 32.63 -45.50 -12.78
C ASN A 5 32.63 -44.03 -13.23
N SER A 6 33.82 -43.53 -13.56
CA SER A 6 34.09 -42.20 -14.10
C SER A 6 34.14 -42.18 -15.64
N GLY A 7 34.11 -40.99 -16.23
CA GLY A 7 34.44 -40.78 -17.64
C GLY A 7 34.69 -39.30 -17.94
N ASP A 8 35.89 -38.97 -18.41
CA ASP A 8 36.36 -37.66 -18.89
C ASP A 8 37.24 -37.91 -20.15
N PRO A 9 37.71 -36.90 -20.92
CA PRO A 9 37.40 -36.75 -22.34
C PRO A 9 38.51 -37.26 -23.27
N PRO A 10 38.43 -36.97 -24.59
CA PRO A 10 39.42 -36.01 -25.11
C PRO A 10 38.97 -35.10 -26.29
N ASP A 11 39.84 -34.13 -26.54
CA ASP A 11 40.06 -33.23 -27.69
C ASP A 11 39.40 -33.52 -29.05
N ASP A 12 39.07 -32.43 -29.76
CA ASP A 12 39.40 -32.28 -31.20
C ASP A 12 39.86 -30.84 -31.51
N SER A 13 40.73 -30.69 -32.51
CA SER A 13 41.45 -29.46 -32.88
C SER A 13 41.05 -28.98 -34.28
N GLY A 14 40.87 -27.66 -34.47
CA GLY A 14 40.31 -27.09 -35.71
C GLY A 14 40.81 -25.69 -36.06
N ASP A 15 42.12 -25.53 -36.09
CA ASP A 15 42.90 -24.35 -36.51
C ASP A 15 42.34 -23.65 -37.78
N ASN A 16 42.31 -22.30 -37.83
CA ASN A 16 43.24 -21.52 -38.68
C ASN A 16 43.03 -19.99 -38.69
N ASP A 17 44.16 -19.33 -38.93
CA ASP A 17 44.41 -17.95 -39.42
C ASP A 17 44.19 -16.77 -38.45
N ARG A 18 45.25 -16.11 -37.94
CA ARG A 18 46.36 -15.34 -38.59
C ARG A 18 45.85 -13.98 -39.11
N GLU A 19 46.48 -12.83 -38.84
CA GLU A 19 47.88 -12.47 -38.54
C GLU A 19 47.97 -11.29 -37.52
N GLN A 20 48.93 -11.23 -36.58
CA GLN A 20 50.24 -10.50 -36.66
C GLN A 20 50.13 -8.99 -37.05
N ARG A 21 50.97 -8.02 -36.65
CA ARG A 21 52.11 -7.83 -35.73
C ARG A 21 52.42 -6.31 -35.68
N ASP A 22 53.18 -5.71 -34.75
CA ASP A 22 53.72 -6.11 -33.43
C ASP A 22 53.89 -4.79 -32.60
N ARG A 23 54.47 -4.90 -31.41
CA ARG A 23 54.88 -3.86 -30.45
C ARG A 23 55.86 -2.80 -31.00
N SER A 24 55.90 -1.60 -30.39
CA SER A 24 57.00 -1.21 -29.47
C SER A 24 56.87 0.21 -28.91
N ALA A 25 57.30 0.39 -27.65
CA ALA A 25 57.52 1.69 -27.03
C ALA A 25 58.93 2.23 -27.35
N GLY A 26 59.12 3.56 -27.36
CA GLY A 26 60.42 4.20 -27.53
C GLY A 26 60.32 5.69 -27.23
N ALA A 27 61.22 6.21 -26.38
CA ALA A 27 61.14 7.56 -25.82
C ALA A 27 62.22 8.52 -26.37
N SER A 28 61.95 9.82 -26.21
CA SER A 28 62.92 10.91 -26.09
C SER A 28 63.83 11.26 -27.29
N GLN A 29 63.66 12.46 -27.87
CA GLN A 29 64.67 13.55 -27.82
C GLN A 29 64.31 14.78 -28.69
N SER A 30 64.76 15.95 -28.23
CA SER A 30 64.81 17.26 -28.91
C SER A 30 66.14 17.94 -28.51
N PRO A 31 66.59 19.07 -29.10
CA PRO A 31 66.41 19.65 -30.45
C PRO A 31 67.81 19.83 -31.14
N PRO A 32 68.07 20.76 -32.11
CA PRO A 32 68.18 22.21 -31.82
C PRO A 32 67.76 23.20 -32.95
N ALA A 33 67.60 24.48 -32.56
CA ALA A 33 67.97 25.76 -33.22
C ALA A 33 68.16 25.87 -34.77
N ALA A 34 67.83 26.99 -35.46
CA ALA A 34 67.26 28.31 -35.10
C ALA A 34 66.81 29.08 -36.38
N GLU A 35 66.48 30.38 -36.22
CA GLU A 35 66.37 31.47 -37.22
C GLU A 35 64.97 32.12 -37.45
N GLU A 36 64.65 33.07 -36.56
CA GLU A 36 63.92 34.33 -36.83
C GLU A 36 64.89 35.36 -37.49
N PRO A 37 64.50 36.56 -38.01
CA PRO A 37 63.20 37.28 -37.87
C PRO A 37 62.67 38.04 -39.13
N SER A 38 61.44 38.60 -39.08
CA SER A 38 61.17 40.06 -39.25
C SER A 38 59.74 40.53 -39.59
N ARG A 39 59.22 41.44 -38.73
CA ARG A 39 58.53 42.72 -39.03
C ARG A 39 57.06 42.79 -39.54
N ASN A 40 56.20 43.17 -38.58
CA ASN A 40 55.33 44.37 -38.55
C ASN A 40 54.16 44.58 -39.56
N GLY A 41 52.95 44.26 -39.09
CA GLY A 41 51.77 45.17 -39.05
C GLY A 41 50.90 45.35 -40.31
N PRO A 42 49.70 45.97 -40.21
CA PRO A 42 49.11 46.66 -39.04
C PRO A 42 47.78 46.04 -38.52
N GLU A 43 47.19 46.68 -37.49
CA GLU A 43 45.95 46.28 -36.81
C GLU A 43 44.75 45.93 -37.71
N ARG A 44 43.97 44.93 -37.28
CA ARG A 44 42.51 44.92 -37.44
C ARG A 44 41.81 43.99 -36.43
N ASP A 45 41.51 44.50 -35.24
CA ASP A 45 40.32 44.03 -34.51
C ASP A 45 39.09 44.42 -35.34
N PRO A 46 38.10 43.52 -35.45
CA PRO A 46 36.92 43.73 -34.63
C PRO A 46 36.38 42.45 -34.00
N ALA A 47 35.85 42.63 -32.79
CA ALA A 47 34.87 41.77 -32.13
C ALA A 47 35.21 40.26 -32.07
N SER A 48 35.65 39.86 -30.87
CA SER A 48 35.07 38.67 -30.26
C SER A 48 33.54 38.81 -30.22
N VAL A 49 32.85 38.36 -31.27
CA VAL A 49 31.46 37.96 -31.13
C VAL A 49 31.50 36.73 -30.25
N SER A 50 31.01 36.88 -29.02
CA SER A 50 30.74 35.77 -28.14
C SER A 50 29.61 34.94 -28.75
N ASP A 51 29.96 33.83 -29.40
CA ASP A 51 28.99 32.84 -29.94
C ASP A 51 28.06 32.24 -28.85
N SER A 52 28.21 32.63 -27.59
CA SER A 52 27.32 32.27 -26.48
C SER A 52 25.95 32.98 -26.52
N ASP A 53 25.80 34.09 -27.24
CA ASP A 53 24.51 34.82 -27.30
C ASP A 53 23.63 34.40 -28.50
N ALA A 54 24.14 33.55 -29.41
CA ALA A 54 23.45 33.19 -30.65
C ALA A 54 22.40 32.05 -30.51
N ASP A 55 22.45 31.29 -29.42
CA ASP A 55 21.53 30.17 -29.11
C ASP A 55 20.59 30.49 -27.91
N ALA A 56 20.67 31.71 -27.36
CA ALA A 56 19.83 32.15 -26.26
C ALA A 56 18.36 32.33 -26.70
N VAL A 57 17.54 31.31 -26.45
CA VAL A 57 16.09 31.34 -26.75
C VAL A 57 15.38 32.49 -26.03
N THR A 58 14.35 33.06 -26.65
CA THR A 58 13.51 34.15 -26.08
C THR A 58 12.03 33.74 -26.00
N ILE A 59 11.24 34.39 -25.13
CA ILE A 59 9.79 34.13 -25.05
C ILE A 59 9.10 34.62 -26.32
N GLU A 60 9.62 35.70 -26.89
CA GLU A 60 9.11 36.45 -28.03
C GLU A 60 9.27 35.68 -29.36
N ASP A 61 10.42 35.03 -29.57
CA ASP A 61 10.75 34.37 -30.85
C ASP A 61 10.45 32.85 -30.85
N ASP A 62 10.75 32.15 -29.74
CA ASP A 62 10.54 30.70 -29.62
C ASP A 62 9.20 30.32 -28.96
N GLY A 63 8.59 31.25 -28.20
CA GLY A 63 7.36 31.03 -27.45
C GLY A 63 7.57 30.40 -26.07
N VAL A 64 6.71 30.77 -25.10
CA VAL A 64 6.84 30.46 -23.66
C VAL A 64 7.26 29.02 -23.35
N LEU A 65 6.64 27.99 -23.96
CA LEU A 65 7.01 26.59 -23.69
C LEU A 65 8.43 26.24 -24.17
N ARG A 66 8.81 26.70 -25.37
CA ARG A 66 10.08 26.36 -26.00
C ARG A 66 11.23 27.13 -25.37
N TRP A 67 10.97 28.38 -25.01
CA TRP A 67 11.82 29.20 -24.13
C TRP A 67 12.08 28.47 -22.81
N PHE A 68 11.03 28.19 -22.02
CA PHE A 68 11.16 27.53 -20.71
C PHE A 68 11.88 26.17 -20.77
N LEU A 69 11.73 25.43 -21.86
CA LEU A 69 12.43 24.14 -22.05
C LEU A 69 13.92 24.27 -22.39
N LYS A 70 14.37 25.41 -22.95
CA LYS A 70 15.72 25.59 -23.51
C LYS A 70 16.55 26.75 -22.92
N THR A 71 15.99 27.58 -22.04
CA THR A 71 16.71 28.76 -21.49
C THR A 71 17.79 28.34 -20.49
N ASP A 72 19.00 28.84 -20.66
CA ASP A 72 20.16 28.61 -19.77
C ASP A 72 20.22 29.54 -18.54
N ASP A 73 19.12 30.24 -18.22
CA ASP A 73 19.00 31.06 -17.00
C ASP A 73 18.97 30.13 -15.78
N GLU A 74 19.88 30.36 -14.82
CA GLU A 74 20.05 29.50 -13.64
C GLU A 74 18.75 29.31 -12.83
N THR A 75 17.89 30.34 -12.76
CA THR A 75 16.62 30.28 -12.03
C THR A 75 15.58 29.50 -12.82
N VAL A 76 15.51 29.70 -14.14
CA VAL A 76 14.61 28.95 -15.03
C VAL A 76 15.00 27.47 -15.08
N MET A 77 16.29 27.15 -15.18
CA MET A 77 16.78 25.78 -15.13
C MET A 77 16.48 25.11 -13.79
N MET A 78 16.77 25.77 -12.65
CA MET A 78 16.43 25.23 -11.33
C MET A 78 14.93 24.98 -11.18
N ALA A 79 14.09 25.91 -11.65
CA ALA A 79 12.63 25.75 -11.65
C ALA A 79 12.17 24.60 -12.56
N ARG A 80 12.75 24.46 -13.76
CA ARG A 80 12.47 23.37 -14.71
C ARG A 80 12.87 22.01 -14.15
N ASP A 81 14.01 21.91 -13.48
CA ASP A 81 14.51 20.65 -12.95
C ASP A 81 13.69 20.19 -11.71
N VAL A 82 13.25 21.14 -10.86
CA VAL A 82 12.27 20.87 -9.79
C VAL A 82 10.92 20.47 -10.37
N LEU A 83 10.38 21.24 -11.34
CA LEU A 83 9.07 20.97 -11.94
C LEU A 83 9.06 19.66 -12.74
N SER A 84 10.14 19.31 -13.45
CA SER A 84 10.26 18.03 -14.14
C SER A 84 10.36 16.86 -13.17
N SER A 85 11.08 17.01 -12.04
CA SER A 85 11.10 16.01 -10.98
C SER A 85 9.71 15.76 -10.39
N VAL A 86 8.98 16.83 -10.06
CA VAL A 86 7.58 16.75 -9.60
C VAL A 86 6.66 16.16 -10.66
N ALA A 87 6.82 16.55 -11.93
CA ALA A 87 6.02 16.03 -13.04
C ALA A 87 6.28 14.54 -13.31
N ILE A 88 7.52 14.06 -13.16
CA ILE A 88 7.87 12.64 -13.28
C ILE A 88 7.22 11.85 -12.14
N VAL A 89 7.33 12.32 -10.89
CA VAL A 89 6.67 11.66 -9.74
C VAL A 89 5.15 11.64 -9.91
N ALA A 90 4.55 12.76 -10.34
CA ALA A 90 3.12 12.83 -10.62
C ALA A 90 2.71 11.90 -11.78
N ALA A 91 3.50 11.82 -12.85
CA ALA A 91 3.24 10.92 -13.98
C ALA A 91 3.32 9.44 -13.56
N VAL A 92 4.29 9.06 -12.72
CA VAL A 92 4.38 7.70 -12.15
C VAL A 92 3.20 7.42 -11.22
N GLY A 93 2.83 8.36 -10.35
CA GLY A 93 1.68 8.23 -9.45
C GLY A 93 0.36 8.08 -10.20
N LEU A 94 0.13 8.91 -11.23
CA LEU A 94 -1.04 8.84 -12.10
C LEU A 94 -1.06 7.56 -12.94
N LEU A 95 0.09 7.08 -13.43
CA LEU A 95 0.19 5.80 -14.15
C LEU A 95 -0.19 4.64 -13.24
N LEU A 96 0.36 4.60 -12.02
CA LEU A 96 0.03 3.57 -11.04
C LEU A 96 -1.47 3.61 -10.71
N PHE A 97 -2.02 4.79 -10.37
CA PHE A 97 -3.44 4.97 -10.08
C PHE A 97 -4.36 4.58 -11.26
N ALA A 98 -3.99 4.90 -12.51
CA ALA A 98 -4.77 4.52 -13.68
C ALA A 98 -4.86 3.00 -13.87
N VAL A 99 -3.79 2.28 -13.51
CA VAL A 99 -3.73 0.81 -13.54
C VAL A 99 -4.45 0.20 -12.33
N SER A 100 -4.17 0.65 -11.12
CA SER A 100 -4.68 0.09 -9.87
C SER A 100 -6.13 0.46 -9.57
N GLY A 101 -6.59 1.66 -9.92
CA GLY A 101 -7.86 2.24 -9.46
C GLY A 101 -7.81 2.86 -8.06
N ILE A 102 -6.88 2.43 -7.20
CA ILE A 102 -6.73 2.86 -5.80
C ILE A 102 -5.38 3.55 -5.51
N TRP A 103 -5.35 4.35 -4.45
CA TRP A 103 -4.14 4.97 -3.90
C TRP A 103 -4.11 4.88 -2.35
N PRO A 104 -3.01 4.40 -1.73
CA PRO A 104 -1.78 3.92 -2.34
C PRO A 104 -1.92 2.51 -2.96
N PRO A 105 -1.33 2.24 -4.14
CA PRO A 105 -1.46 0.96 -4.85
C PRO A 105 -0.48 -0.13 -4.37
N LEU A 106 0.17 0.12 -3.23
CA LEU A 106 1.21 -0.73 -2.67
C LEU A 106 0.99 -0.81 -1.16
N VAL A 107 1.13 -2.00 -0.57
CA VAL A 107 1.11 -2.25 0.88
C VAL A 107 2.31 -3.12 1.27
N ALA A 108 2.78 -3.01 2.52
CA ALA A 108 3.84 -3.87 3.05
C ALA A 108 3.22 -4.93 3.97
N VAL A 109 3.75 -6.16 3.92
CA VAL A 109 3.30 -7.24 4.82
C VAL A 109 4.01 -7.10 6.16
N GLU A 110 3.26 -6.91 7.25
CA GLU A 110 3.81 -6.72 8.60
C GLU A 110 3.77 -7.99 9.47
N SER A 111 3.01 -9.02 9.07
CA SER A 111 2.82 -10.28 9.82
C SER A 111 2.97 -11.51 8.92
N GLY A 112 3.26 -12.67 9.54
CA GLY A 112 3.37 -13.96 8.85
C GLY A 112 2.04 -14.68 8.59
N SER A 113 0.88 -14.03 8.73
CA SER A 113 -0.43 -14.69 8.61
C SER A 113 -0.74 -15.23 7.21
N MET A 114 0.03 -14.82 6.20
CA MET A 114 -0.07 -15.27 4.80
C MET A 114 1.10 -16.16 4.34
N GLU A 115 1.94 -16.65 5.26
CA GLU A 115 3.03 -17.57 4.91
C GLU A 115 2.47 -18.97 4.52
N PRO A 116 3.14 -19.71 3.62
CA PRO A 116 4.38 -19.40 2.90
C PRO A 116 4.17 -18.54 1.63
N ASN A 117 2.94 -18.10 1.36
CA ASN A 117 2.58 -17.49 0.08
C ASN A 117 3.02 -16.02 -0.01
N MET A 118 2.98 -15.30 1.11
CA MET A 118 3.45 -13.91 1.28
C MET A 118 4.20 -13.80 2.61
N HIS A 119 5.40 -13.22 2.59
CA HIS A 119 6.27 -13.17 3.77
C HIS A 119 6.33 -11.77 4.38
N THR A 120 6.66 -11.71 5.67
CA THR A 120 6.88 -10.42 6.37
C THR A 120 7.97 -9.60 5.66
N GLY A 121 7.66 -8.35 5.31
CA GLY A 121 8.56 -7.47 4.56
C GLY A 121 8.47 -7.57 3.02
N ASP A 122 7.58 -8.40 2.47
CA ASP A 122 7.20 -8.33 1.05
C ASP A 122 6.41 -7.04 0.78
N LEU A 123 6.56 -6.46 -0.43
CA LEU A 123 5.74 -5.35 -0.91
C LEU A 123 4.70 -5.89 -1.89
N ILE A 124 3.42 -5.61 -1.65
CA ILE A 124 2.30 -6.16 -2.41
C ILE A 124 1.69 -5.06 -3.26
N PHE A 125 1.52 -5.31 -4.56
CA PHE A 125 0.75 -4.45 -5.45
C PHE A 125 -0.74 -4.78 -5.33
N VAL A 126 -1.54 -3.76 -5.03
CA VAL A 126 -2.96 -3.88 -4.74
C VAL A 126 -3.74 -3.07 -5.79
N VAL A 127 -4.87 -3.61 -6.21
CA VAL A 127 -5.79 -3.00 -7.17
C VAL A 127 -7.20 -2.92 -6.58
N ASP A 128 -8.00 -1.98 -7.07
CA ASP A 128 -9.44 -1.91 -6.90
C ASP A 128 -10.12 -3.26 -7.23
N ASP A 129 -11.16 -3.67 -6.51
CA ASP A 129 -11.68 -5.03 -6.67
C ASP A 129 -12.37 -5.26 -8.01
N ASP A 130 -12.97 -4.23 -8.62
CA ASP A 130 -13.49 -4.25 -10.00
C ASP A 130 -12.39 -4.37 -11.09
N ARG A 131 -11.10 -4.37 -10.72
CA ARG A 131 -9.99 -4.54 -11.67
C ARG A 131 -9.49 -5.99 -11.72
N PHE A 132 -9.19 -6.44 -12.94
CA PHE A 132 -8.62 -7.77 -13.23
C PHE A 132 -9.41 -8.93 -12.59
N VAL A 133 -10.73 -8.78 -12.55
CA VAL A 133 -11.70 -9.76 -12.02
C VAL A 133 -11.51 -11.12 -12.70
N GLY A 134 -11.48 -12.19 -11.90
CA GLY A 134 -11.42 -13.56 -12.39
C GLY A 134 -12.77 -14.09 -12.84
N ASP A 135 -12.79 -15.34 -13.29
CA ASP A 135 -14.05 -16.02 -13.59
C ASP A 135 -14.79 -16.37 -12.29
N ASN A 136 -16.12 -16.30 -12.30
CA ASN A 136 -17.01 -16.57 -11.17
C ASN A 136 -16.72 -15.75 -9.89
N PRO A 137 -16.73 -14.40 -9.92
CA PRO A 137 -16.59 -13.60 -8.70
C PRO A 137 -17.86 -13.68 -7.84
N ALA A 138 -17.71 -13.51 -6.52
CA ALA A 138 -18.80 -13.66 -5.57
C ALA A 138 -19.80 -12.50 -5.64
N ALA A 139 -21.09 -12.81 -5.61
CA ALA A 139 -22.22 -11.88 -5.44
C ALA A 139 -22.22 -10.62 -6.34
N GLY A 140 -21.55 -10.67 -7.49
CA GLY A 140 -21.43 -9.52 -8.39
C GLY A 140 -20.40 -8.47 -7.96
N THR A 141 -19.59 -8.75 -6.94
CA THR A 141 -18.35 -8.03 -6.64
C THR A 141 -17.26 -8.35 -7.67
N GLY A 142 -16.08 -7.74 -7.54
CA GLY A 142 -14.91 -8.12 -8.33
C GLY A 142 -14.01 -9.21 -7.70
N VAL A 143 -14.38 -9.78 -6.55
CA VAL A 143 -13.55 -10.72 -5.76
C VAL A 143 -13.92 -12.17 -6.07
N VAL A 144 -12.94 -13.01 -6.41
CA VAL A 144 -13.12 -14.47 -6.50
C VAL A 144 -12.77 -15.11 -5.16
N THR A 145 -13.68 -15.85 -4.53
CA THR A 145 -13.41 -16.58 -3.28
C THR A 145 -12.55 -17.83 -3.53
N LEU A 146 -11.96 -18.41 -2.48
CA LEU A 146 -11.25 -19.69 -2.57
C LEU A 146 -12.18 -20.81 -3.07
N GLU A 147 -13.43 -20.84 -2.60
CA GLU A 147 -14.48 -21.75 -3.08
C GLU A 147 -14.68 -21.61 -4.60
N ASN A 148 -14.99 -20.41 -5.09
CA ASN A 148 -15.20 -20.16 -6.52
C ASN A 148 -13.91 -20.36 -7.34
N GLY A 149 -12.75 -20.09 -6.74
CA GLY A 149 -11.42 -20.30 -7.32
C GLY A 149 -11.12 -21.78 -7.54
N GLN A 150 -11.52 -22.66 -6.61
CA GLN A 150 -11.38 -24.11 -6.75
C GLN A 150 -12.21 -24.67 -7.90
N GLU A 151 -13.41 -24.12 -8.14
CA GLU A 151 -14.26 -24.52 -9.26
C GLU A 151 -13.76 -24.00 -10.62
N SER A 152 -13.26 -22.76 -10.66
CA SER A 152 -12.83 -22.09 -11.88
C SER A 152 -11.37 -22.35 -12.28
N GLY A 153 -10.53 -22.79 -11.34
CA GLY A 153 -9.06 -22.86 -11.51
C GLY A 153 -8.38 -21.49 -11.42
N TYR A 154 -8.99 -20.52 -10.74
CA TYR A 154 -8.44 -19.18 -10.55
C TYR A 154 -7.57 -19.12 -9.28
N ASP A 155 -6.25 -19.06 -9.47
CA ASP A 155 -5.26 -19.03 -8.38
C ASP A 155 -4.63 -17.64 -8.16
N LYS A 156 -4.43 -17.26 -6.88
CA LYS A 156 -3.53 -16.19 -6.45
C LYS A 156 -2.58 -16.67 -5.36
N PHE A 157 -1.30 -16.35 -5.55
CA PHE A 157 -0.22 -16.74 -4.65
C PHE A 157 -0.20 -18.25 -4.40
N SER A 158 -0.25 -19.05 -5.47
CA SER A 158 -0.20 -20.52 -5.47
C SER A 158 -1.39 -21.25 -4.83
N ASN A 159 -2.43 -20.54 -4.44
CA ASN A 159 -3.67 -21.08 -3.86
C ASN A 159 -4.91 -20.50 -4.58
N PRO A 160 -6.07 -21.18 -4.57
CA PRO A 160 -7.28 -20.69 -5.21
C PRO A 160 -7.83 -19.40 -4.59
N GLY A 161 -8.52 -18.59 -5.41
CA GLY A 161 -9.21 -17.37 -4.99
C GLY A 161 -8.28 -16.16 -4.76
N ASP A 162 -8.90 -14.98 -4.60
CA ASP A 162 -8.24 -13.71 -4.33
C ASP A 162 -7.82 -13.55 -2.85
N VAL A 163 -6.73 -12.80 -2.67
CA VAL A 163 -6.32 -12.25 -1.37
C VAL A 163 -6.74 -10.78 -1.36
N ILE A 164 -7.54 -10.40 -0.36
CA ILE A 164 -8.12 -9.05 -0.25
C ILE A 164 -7.48 -8.28 0.92
N VAL A 165 -7.39 -6.96 0.74
CA VAL A 165 -7.02 -6.01 1.80
C VAL A 165 -8.30 -5.33 2.27
N TYR A 166 -8.66 -5.48 3.53
CA TYR A 166 -9.89 -4.91 4.08
C TYR A 166 -9.67 -4.18 5.40
N GLN A 167 -10.59 -3.28 5.73
CA GLN A 167 -10.62 -2.57 7.00
C GLN A 167 -11.51 -3.33 7.99
N PRO A 168 -10.98 -3.85 9.12
CA PRO A 168 -11.79 -4.55 10.11
C PRO A 168 -12.97 -3.71 10.59
N ASN A 169 -14.18 -4.27 10.56
CA ASN A 169 -15.43 -3.61 10.96
C ASN A 169 -15.72 -2.26 10.25
N GLY A 170 -15.00 -1.94 9.17
CA GLY A 170 -15.01 -0.62 8.52
C GLY A 170 -14.33 0.52 9.31
N ASP A 171 -13.64 0.24 10.42
CA ASP A 171 -12.99 1.28 11.24
C ASP A 171 -11.60 1.64 10.67
N ALA A 172 -11.53 2.78 9.98
CA ALA A 172 -10.30 3.33 9.39
C ALA A 172 -9.19 3.73 10.39
N SER A 173 -9.40 3.57 11.70
CA SER A 173 -8.36 3.71 12.73
C SER A 173 -7.63 2.40 13.06
N GLU A 174 -8.19 1.25 12.69
CA GLU A 174 -7.53 -0.05 12.80
C GLU A 174 -6.52 -0.29 11.67
N VAL A 175 -5.65 -1.29 11.85
CA VAL A 175 -4.67 -1.67 10.82
C VAL A 175 -5.37 -2.53 9.75
N PRO A 176 -5.30 -2.18 8.46
CA PRO A 176 -5.88 -3.00 7.39
C PRO A 176 -5.32 -4.43 7.38
N VAL A 177 -6.19 -5.40 7.15
CA VAL A 177 -5.85 -6.84 7.16
C VAL A 177 -5.81 -7.37 5.73
N ILE A 178 -4.81 -8.21 5.44
CA ILE A 178 -4.58 -8.78 4.11
C ILE A 178 -4.67 -10.31 4.15
N HIS A 179 -5.84 -10.85 3.85
CA HIS A 179 -6.15 -12.28 3.98
C HIS A 179 -6.95 -12.82 2.79
N ARG A 180 -7.05 -14.14 2.65
CA ARG A 180 -7.77 -14.78 1.55
C ARG A 180 -9.28 -14.73 1.81
N ALA A 181 -10.06 -14.37 0.78
CA ALA A 181 -11.51 -14.51 0.81
C ALA A 181 -11.85 -15.99 0.64
N HIS A 182 -12.34 -16.67 1.69
CA HIS A 182 -12.57 -18.10 1.64
C HIS A 182 -13.88 -18.45 0.92
N PHE A 183 -14.98 -17.84 1.36
CA PHE A 183 -16.31 -17.96 0.77
C PHE A 183 -17.14 -16.70 1.03
N TRP A 184 -18.26 -16.58 0.32
CA TRP A 184 -19.24 -15.52 0.49
C TRP A 184 -20.41 -16.02 1.33
N VAL A 185 -20.99 -15.15 2.16
CA VAL A 185 -22.16 -15.42 2.99
C VAL A 185 -23.23 -14.38 2.75
N GLU A 186 -24.49 -14.79 2.82
CA GLU A 186 -25.64 -13.86 2.74
C GLU A 186 -26.04 -13.35 4.14
N GLU A 187 -26.84 -12.28 4.19
CA GLU A 187 -27.51 -11.81 5.41
C GLU A 187 -28.39 -12.93 6.01
N ASP A 188 -28.41 -13.02 7.34
CA ASP A 188 -29.01 -14.11 8.13
C ASP A 188 -28.41 -15.53 7.86
N GLU A 189 -27.33 -15.67 7.09
CA GLU A 189 -26.76 -17.01 6.83
C GLU A 189 -26.06 -17.59 8.07
N HIS A 190 -26.45 -18.81 8.42
CA HIS A 190 -25.80 -19.66 9.42
C HIS A 190 -24.47 -20.23 8.90
N TRP A 191 -23.52 -19.36 8.53
CA TRP A 191 -22.33 -19.75 7.75
C TRP A 191 -21.43 -20.79 8.42
N VAL A 192 -21.41 -20.82 9.76
CA VAL A 192 -20.71 -21.85 10.55
C VAL A 192 -21.32 -23.24 10.31
N ASP A 193 -22.66 -23.31 10.22
CA ASP A 193 -23.40 -24.56 10.02
C ASP A 193 -23.48 -24.97 8.53
N THR A 194 -23.23 -24.04 7.58
CA THR A 194 -23.43 -24.27 6.13
C THR A 194 -22.15 -24.34 5.28
N LYS A 195 -21.10 -23.58 5.61
CA LYS A 195 -19.92 -23.35 4.74
C LYS A 195 -18.56 -23.45 5.44
N ALA A 196 -18.50 -23.24 6.75
CA ALA A 196 -17.25 -23.33 7.49
C ALA A 196 -16.67 -24.75 7.44
N SER A 197 -15.34 -24.85 7.35
CA SER A 197 -14.65 -26.14 7.42
C SER A 197 -14.68 -26.69 8.85
N GLU A 198 -15.20 -27.92 9.02
CA GLU A 198 -15.14 -28.68 10.29
C GLU A 198 -13.70 -28.80 10.84
N GLU A 199 -12.67 -28.78 9.99
CA GLU A 199 -11.25 -28.77 10.42
C GLU A 199 -10.86 -27.47 11.15
N ILE A 200 -11.52 -26.36 10.82
CA ILE A 200 -11.21 -25.01 11.33
C ILE A 200 -12.09 -24.64 12.52
N VAL A 201 -13.41 -24.91 12.44
CA VAL A 201 -14.35 -24.58 13.54
C VAL A 201 -14.57 -25.72 14.53
N GLY A 202 -14.21 -26.96 14.18
CA GLY A 202 -14.48 -28.13 15.00
C GLY A 202 -15.98 -28.42 15.11
N ASP A 203 -16.43 -28.81 16.31
CA ASP A 203 -17.86 -29.04 16.61
C ASP A 203 -18.66 -27.76 16.89
N ALA A 204 -18.09 -26.57 16.66
CA ALA A 204 -18.73 -25.30 17.00
C ALA A 204 -19.95 -25.02 16.11
N THR A 205 -21.01 -24.54 16.75
CA THR A 205 -22.28 -24.19 16.08
C THR A 205 -22.39 -22.69 15.87
N CYS A 206 -23.25 -22.27 14.94
CA CYS A 206 -23.55 -20.86 14.72
C CYS A 206 -23.97 -20.12 16.00
N ALA A 207 -24.68 -20.78 16.93
CA ALA A 207 -25.09 -20.21 18.21
C ALA A 207 -23.95 -19.90 19.20
N GLU A 208 -22.74 -20.38 18.93
CA GLU A 208 -21.53 -20.17 19.76
C GLU A 208 -20.58 -19.13 19.17
N VAL A 209 -20.85 -18.64 17.95
CA VAL A 209 -20.01 -17.73 17.18
C VAL A 209 -20.68 -16.37 17.07
N THR A 210 -20.06 -15.32 17.60
CA THR A 210 -20.67 -13.97 17.71
C THR A 210 -21.06 -13.33 16.38
N THR A 211 -20.43 -13.76 15.29
CA THR A 211 -20.65 -13.30 13.91
C THR A 211 -21.56 -14.25 13.11
N CYS A 212 -22.29 -15.13 13.81
CA CYS A 212 -23.21 -16.10 13.23
C CYS A 212 -24.59 -16.07 13.95
N PRO A 213 -25.72 -15.99 13.23
CA PRO A 213 -25.84 -15.82 11.78
C PRO A 213 -25.19 -14.51 11.32
N ALA A 214 -24.84 -14.43 10.05
CA ALA A 214 -24.20 -13.23 9.50
C ALA A 214 -25.17 -12.04 9.56
N ASP A 215 -24.81 -11.00 10.32
CA ASP A 215 -25.59 -9.75 10.46
C ASP A 215 -25.81 -9.01 9.11
N HIS A 216 -25.10 -9.42 8.06
CA HIS A 216 -25.13 -8.87 6.72
C HIS A 216 -24.33 -9.75 5.74
N ALA A 217 -24.55 -9.58 4.43
CA ALA A 217 -23.81 -10.30 3.41
C ALA A 217 -22.37 -9.79 3.24
N GLY A 218 -21.42 -10.70 2.97
CA GLY A 218 -20.00 -10.38 2.82
C GLY A 218 -19.09 -11.60 2.72
N PHE A 219 -17.78 -11.39 2.91
CA PHE A 219 -16.77 -12.44 2.86
C PHE A 219 -16.41 -12.95 4.25
N VAL A 220 -16.27 -14.28 4.38
CA VAL A 220 -15.50 -14.88 5.47
C VAL A 220 -14.06 -15.01 4.99
N THR A 221 -13.13 -14.47 5.76
CA THR A 221 -11.71 -14.34 5.40
C THR A 221 -10.83 -15.15 6.33
N LYS A 222 -9.62 -15.50 5.87
CA LYS A 222 -8.62 -16.21 6.67
C LYS A 222 -7.21 -15.99 6.12
N GLY A 223 -6.24 -15.82 7.01
CA GLY A 223 -4.83 -15.88 6.66
C GLY A 223 -4.40 -17.30 6.28
N ASP A 224 -3.61 -17.44 5.20
CA ASP A 224 -3.13 -18.75 4.71
C ASP A 224 -2.41 -19.56 5.81
N ALA A 225 -1.74 -18.89 6.76
CA ALA A 225 -1.03 -19.50 7.90
C ALA A 225 -1.84 -19.54 9.21
N ASN A 226 -3.04 -18.95 9.27
CA ASN A 226 -3.84 -18.90 10.50
C ASN A 226 -4.52 -20.25 10.78
N ASP A 227 -4.83 -20.55 12.04
CA ASP A 227 -5.61 -21.74 12.41
C ASP A 227 -7.14 -21.52 12.28
N GLY A 228 -7.60 -20.26 12.35
CA GLY A 228 -9.02 -19.89 12.37
C GLY A 228 -9.44 -18.97 11.21
N TYR A 229 -10.75 -18.84 10.99
CA TYR A 229 -11.33 -17.73 10.22
C TYR A 229 -11.22 -16.42 11.00
N ASP A 230 -11.12 -15.30 10.29
CA ASP A 230 -10.99 -13.96 10.88
C ASP A 230 -12.25 -13.54 11.66
N GLN A 231 -13.39 -14.13 11.32
CA GLN A 231 -14.70 -13.94 11.95
C GLN A 231 -14.97 -14.88 13.14
N TYR A 232 -14.12 -15.89 13.38
CA TYR A 232 -14.40 -16.96 14.33
C TYR A 232 -13.83 -16.70 15.73
N GLY A 233 -14.61 -16.99 16.78
CA GLY A 233 -14.22 -16.81 18.18
C GLY A 233 -14.05 -15.34 18.57
N ASN A 234 -12.89 -14.97 19.13
CA ASN A 234 -12.50 -13.57 19.36
C ASN A 234 -11.96 -12.97 18.05
N GLY A 235 -12.76 -13.02 16.99
CA GLY A 235 -12.38 -12.65 15.63
C GLY A 235 -11.86 -11.21 15.53
N ILE A 236 -11.04 -10.96 14.51
CA ILE A 236 -10.48 -9.63 14.23
C ILE A 236 -11.49 -8.70 13.53
N SER A 237 -12.53 -9.26 12.91
CA SER A 237 -13.58 -8.51 12.22
C SER A 237 -14.87 -9.31 12.23
N ASP A 238 -16.00 -8.63 12.09
CA ASP A 238 -17.22 -9.22 11.57
C ASP A 238 -17.04 -9.66 10.09
N VAL A 239 -18.06 -10.29 9.52
CA VAL A 239 -18.15 -10.64 8.09
C VAL A 239 -17.74 -9.43 7.23
N VAL A 240 -16.83 -9.63 6.27
CA VAL A 240 -16.22 -8.49 5.56
C VAL A 240 -17.16 -8.00 4.46
N LYS A 241 -17.78 -6.83 4.67
CA LYS A 241 -18.57 -6.17 3.61
C LYS A 241 -17.72 -5.84 2.38
N PRO A 242 -18.29 -5.86 1.17
CA PRO A 242 -17.64 -5.31 -0.03
C PRO A 242 -17.11 -3.90 0.19
N GLU A 243 -17.87 -3.02 0.85
CA GLU A 243 -17.47 -1.62 1.14
C GLU A 243 -16.30 -1.48 2.14
N TRP A 244 -15.90 -2.56 2.82
CA TRP A 244 -14.73 -2.60 3.69
C TRP A 244 -13.48 -3.11 2.96
N VAL A 245 -13.64 -3.69 1.77
CA VAL A 245 -12.53 -4.09 0.91
C VAL A 245 -11.91 -2.84 0.30
N THR A 246 -10.61 -2.65 0.57
CA THR A 246 -9.80 -1.54 0.04
C THR A 246 -9.04 -1.93 -1.22
N GLY A 247 -9.00 -3.23 -1.55
CA GLY A 247 -8.51 -3.76 -2.82
C GLY A 247 -8.10 -5.23 -2.77
N LYS A 248 -7.63 -5.76 -3.90
CA LYS A 248 -7.15 -7.14 -4.10
C LYS A 248 -5.64 -7.15 -4.34
N ALA A 249 -4.94 -8.08 -3.70
CA ALA A 249 -3.52 -8.31 -3.89
C ALA A 249 -3.25 -9.04 -5.21
N MET A 250 -2.45 -8.44 -6.09
CA MET A 250 -2.19 -8.95 -7.45
C MET A 250 -0.80 -9.54 -7.62
N TYR A 251 0.22 -8.90 -7.06
CA TYR A 251 1.62 -9.33 -7.19
C TYR A 251 2.39 -9.04 -5.90
N ARG A 252 3.29 -9.94 -5.51
CA ARG A 252 4.29 -9.67 -4.46
C ARG A 252 5.65 -9.35 -5.08
N ILE A 253 6.32 -8.39 -4.48
CA ILE A 253 7.69 -7.98 -4.80
C ILE A 253 8.52 -8.29 -3.55
N PRO A 254 9.27 -9.40 -3.54
CA PRO A 254 10.00 -9.82 -2.36
C PRO A 254 11.00 -8.78 -1.84
N TRP A 255 11.18 -8.72 -0.52
CA TRP A 255 12.14 -7.86 0.20
C TRP A 255 11.90 -6.33 0.12
N LEU A 256 11.06 -5.83 -0.79
CA LEU A 256 10.91 -4.38 -1.01
C LEU A 256 10.04 -3.66 0.05
N GLY A 257 9.27 -4.37 0.88
CA GLY A 257 8.47 -3.76 1.95
C GLY A 257 9.35 -3.07 2.99
N ASN A 258 10.50 -3.66 3.30
CA ASN A 258 11.52 -3.07 4.17
C ASN A 258 12.08 -1.74 3.64
N VAL A 259 12.15 -1.57 2.30
CA VAL A 259 12.58 -0.30 1.68
C VAL A 259 11.56 0.78 1.96
N ARG A 260 10.25 0.49 1.77
CA ARG A 260 9.17 1.43 2.12
C ARG A 260 9.18 1.77 3.61
N LEU A 261 9.21 0.77 4.50
CA LEU A 261 9.24 1.00 5.95
C LEU A 261 10.46 1.82 6.39
N THR A 262 11.58 1.74 5.67
CA THR A 262 12.76 2.59 5.89
C THR A 262 12.52 4.00 5.33
N PHE A 263 11.89 4.13 4.15
CA PHE A 263 11.61 5.41 3.49
C PHE A 263 10.56 6.24 4.24
N ASP A 264 9.50 5.61 4.75
CA ASP A 264 8.47 6.26 5.59
C ASP A 264 9.08 6.78 6.90
N LYS A 265 10.08 6.07 7.46
CA LYS A 265 10.89 6.52 8.62
C LYS A 265 11.91 7.60 8.27
N LEU A 266 12.42 7.64 7.03
CA LEU A 266 13.45 8.59 6.58
C LEU A 266 12.85 9.92 6.06
N LEU A 267 11.68 9.87 5.44
CA LEU A 267 10.94 11.03 4.90
C LEU A 267 9.84 11.56 5.83
N GLY A 268 9.74 11.03 7.06
CA GLY A 268 9.02 11.68 8.16
C GLY A 268 7.53 11.93 7.91
N GLY A 269 6.79 10.92 7.47
CA GLY A 269 5.32 10.94 7.45
C GLY A 269 4.67 11.96 6.49
N MET A 270 5.43 12.61 5.62
CA MET A 270 4.98 13.78 4.83
C MET A 270 3.98 13.47 3.71
N LEU A 271 3.66 12.18 3.48
CA LEU A 271 2.71 11.71 2.46
C LEU A 271 1.42 11.11 3.05
N ALA A 272 1.25 11.13 4.37
CA ALA A 272 0.00 10.75 5.02
C ALA A 272 -0.81 11.99 5.43
N PRO A 273 -2.15 12.00 5.29
CA PRO A 273 -2.98 12.96 6.00
C PRO A 273 -2.78 12.76 7.50
N THR A 274 -2.60 13.84 8.25
CA THR A 274 -2.33 13.77 9.69
C THR A 274 -3.55 13.27 10.45
N SER A 275 -3.50 12.03 10.95
CA SER A 275 -4.38 11.60 12.04
C SER A 275 -4.15 12.53 13.25
N PRO A 276 -5.20 13.12 13.85
CA PRO A 276 -5.04 14.03 14.97
C PRO A 276 -4.46 13.26 16.18
N SER A 277 -3.25 13.61 16.57
CA SER A 277 -2.52 12.91 17.62
C SER A 277 -3.23 13.07 18.97
N SER A 278 -3.66 11.95 19.55
CA SER A 278 -4.19 11.87 20.92
C SER A 278 -3.17 12.47 21.88
N GLN A 279 -3.57 13.52 22.61
CA GLN A 279 -2.76 14.08 23.70
C GLN A 279 -2.53 12.99 24.77
N PRO A 280 -1.29 12.79 25.28
CA PRO A 280 -1.08 11.94 26.45
C PRO A 280 -1.83 12.54 27.64
N LEU A 281 -2.78 11.79 28.19
CA LEU A 281 -3.48 12.17 29.41
C LEU A 281 -2.46 12.23 30.56
N GLN A 282 -2.28 13.40 31.16
CA GLN A 282 -1.40 13.55 32.32
C GLN A 282 -2.10 13.04 33.57
N ASP A 283 -1.52 12.02 34.21
CA ASP A 283 -2.01 11.45 35.45
C ASP A 283 -2.11 12.51 36.57
N PRO A 284 -3.26 12.61 37.27
CA PRO A 284 -3.37 13.45 38.45
C PRO A 284 -2.64 12.79 39.63
N ALA A 285 -1.64 13.49 40.17
CA ALA A 285 -0.88 13.01 41.32
C ALA A 285 -1.73 12.92 42.61
N SER A 286 -1.61 11.78 43.30
CA SER A 286 -1.62 11.64 44.76
C SER A 286 -2.81 12.21 45.56
N ALA A 287 -3.78 11.35 45.86
CA ALA A 287 -4.62 11.47 47.05
C ALA A 287 -4.42 10.26 47.98
N THR A 288 -3.67 10.46 49.07
CA THR A 288 -3.44 9.49 50.14
C THR A 288 -4.73 9.05 50.83
N MET A 289 -5.00 7.75 50.95
CA MET A 289 -5.71 7.20 52.11
C MET A 289 -5.14 5.86 52.57
N THR A 290 -4.75 5.82 53.85
CA THR A 290 -4.15 4.67 54.54
C THR A 290 -5.21 3.65 54.93
N SER A 291 -4.93 2.36 54.75
CA SER A 291 -5.75 1.26 55.26
C SER A 291 -5.33 0.84 56.67
N THR A 292 -6.29 0.67 57.59
CA THR A 292 -6.22 -0.16 58.82
C THR A 292 -7.63 -0.25 59.44
N PRO A 293 -7.95 -1.22 60.33
CA PRO A 293 -9.21 -1.95 60.23
C PRO A 293 -10.21 -1.71 61.37
N THR A 294 -11.43 -2.21 61.16
CA THR A 294 -12.52 -2.34 62.15
C THR A 294 -12.06 -3.11 63.40
N PRO A 295 -12.73 -2.90 64.55
CA PRO A 295 -13.60 -3.99 65.01
C PRO A 295 -14.90 -3.57 65.73
N ASN A 296 -15.75 -4.59 65.91
CA ASN A 296 -16.83 -4.73 66.90
C ASN A 296 -18.16 -3.98 66.71
N GLY A 297 -19.22 -4.78 66.54
CA GLY A 297 -20.33 -4.74 67.49
C GLY A 297 -21.71 -4.53 66.88
N PRO A 298 -22.74 -5.32 67.25
CA PRO A 298 -24.04 -5.33 66.57
C PRO A 298 -25.06 -4.40 67.23
N ASP A 299 -26.10 -4.01 66.48
CA ASP A 299 -27.49 -4.31 66.88
C ASP A 299 -28.57 -3.86 65.86
N ALA A 300 -29.72 -4.54 65.94
CA ALA A 300 -31.10 -4.08 65.69
C ALA A 300 -31.57 -3.53 64.31
N SER A 301 -32.33 -4.38 63.61
CA SER A 301 -33.79 -4.23 63.35
C SER A 301 -34.41 -3.02 62.62
N GLY A 302 -35.29 -3.32 61.65
CA GLY A 302 -36.32 -2.44 61.06
C GLY A 302 -36.23 -2.41 59.52
N SER A 303 -37.15 -2.91 58.69
CA SER A 303 -38.64 -2.91 58.65
C SER A 303 -39.27 -1.53 58.36
N GLY A 304 -40.00 -1.40 57.24
CA GLY A 304 -40.63 -0.17 56.72
C GLY A 304 -40.05 0.18 55.33
N LEU A 305 -40.67 -0.06 54.17
CA LEU A 305 -42.09 -0.07 53.72
C LEU A 305 -42.66 1.36 53.54
N HIS A 306 -43.27 1.60 52.36
CA HIS A 306 -43.81 2.87 51.84
C HIS A 306 -42.75 3.92 51.41
N GLY A 307 -42.98 4.75 50.38
CA GLY A 307 -44.11 4.82 49.46
C GLY A 307 -43.94 5.93 48.40
N GLU A 308 -44.64 5.73 47.29
CA GLU A 308 -45.03 6.67 46.21
C GLU A 308 -45.02 8.19 46.52
N LEU A 309 -44.51 9.02 45.59
CA LEU A 309 -45.25 10.14 44.94
C LEU A 309 -44.37 11.04 44.03
N ALA A 310 -45.01 11.53 42.94
CA ALA A 310 -44.79 12.74 42.11
C ALA A 310 -43.44 13.51 42.12
N GLY A 311 -42.93 14.08 41.01
CA GLY A 311 -43.48 14.26 39.64
C GLY A 311 -42.86 15.53 38.98
N VAL A 312 -43.44 15.97 37.85
CA VAL A 312 -43.23 17.29 37.16
C VAL A 312 -42.18 17.40 36.01
N VAL A 313 -42.71 17.24 34.78
CA VAL A 313 -42.64 18.12 33.58
C VAL A 313 -41.30 18.67 33.02
N GLY A 314 -41.11 18.42 31.71
CA GLY A 314 -40.62 19.42 30.72
C GLY A 314 -39.26 19.09 30.06
N ILE A 315 -38.98 19.39 28.78
CA ILE A 315 -39.76 19.94 27.65
C ILE A 315 -39.22 19.26 26.36
N ALA A 316 -40.08 18.99 25.37
CA ALA A 316 -39.65 18.47 24.06
C ALA A 316 -39.47 19.59 23.02
N SER A 317 -38.46 19.48 22.16
CA SER A 317 -38.27 20.34 20.97
C SER A 317 -38.13 19.49 19.71
N VAL A 318 -39.10 19.58 18.81
CA VAL A 318 -39.09 18.93 17.50
C VAL A 318 -38.45 19.86 16.47
N GLY A 319 -37.54 19.32 15.64
CA GLY A 319 -36.95 20.03 14.50
C GLY A 319 -36.97 19.16 13.25
N ALA A 320 -38.06 19.18 12.49
CA ALA A 320 -38.17 18.48 11.21
C ALA A 320 -37.85 19.44 10.05
N GLY A 321 -36.80 19.14 9.29
CA GLY A 321 -36.45 19.87 8.07
C GLY A 321 -36.87 19.09 6.83
N ALA A 322 -37.89 19.55 6.10
CA ALA A 322 -38.29 18.98 4.82
C ALA A 322 -37.76 19.84 3.66
N THR A 323 -37.01 19.23 2.74
CA THR A 323 -36.51 19.89 1.52
C THR A 323 -37.44 19.60 0.33
N VAL A 324 -37.80 20.65 -0.41
CA VAL A 324 -38.72 20.58 -1.56
C VAL A 324 -37.93 20.45 -2.86
N ALA A 325 -38.22 19.41 -3.64
CA ALA A 325 -37.70 19.26 -4.99
C ALA A 325 -38.48 20.13 -6.00
N ILE A 326 -37.77 20.84 -6.89
CA ILE A 326 -38.36 21.55 -8.02
C ILE A 326 -37.86 20.93 -9.31
N GLY A 327 -38.71 20.13 -9.96
CA GLY A 327 -38.47 19.62 -11.30
C GLY A 327 -38.64 20.70 -12.36
N ARG A 328 -37.83 20.65 -13.42
CA ARG A 328 -37.97 21.53 -14.60
C ARG A 328 -37.87 20.68 -15.86
N SER A 329 -39.02 20.45 -16.51
CA SER A 329 -39.05 19.86 -17.84
C SER A 329 -38.82 20.93 -18.92
N ARG A 330 -38.16 20.53 -20.01
CA ARG A 330 -38.29 21.18 -21.31
C ARG A 330 -38.45 20.11 -22.39
N ARG A 331 -39.13 20.54 -23.46
CA ARG A 331 -39.30 19.80 -24.72
C ARG A 331 -38.03 19.93 -25.56
#